data_AF-A0ABD5UYF3-F1
#
_entry.id   AF-A0ABD5UYF3-F1
#
_cell.length_a   1.000
_cell.length_b   1.000
_cell.length_c   1.000
_cell.angle_alpha   90.00
_cell.angle_beta   90.00
_cell.angle_gamma   90.00
#
_symmetry.space_group_name_H-M   'P 1'
#
loop_
_entity.id
_entity.type
_entity.pdbx_description
1 polymer ?
#
loop_
_entity_poly.entity_id
_entity_poly.type
_entity_poly.pdbx_seq_one_letter_code
_entity_poly.pdbx_strand_id
1 'polypeptide(L)'
;MRTERNRDGSWNVWLSREEYQAIPRAADSFEHEIAIRLMGDCGLRVSKDLDVEPRHISRMTDGRHYELEIVAGKDTTGEHVDGKQRET
;
A
#
# COMPACT_ATOMS: atom_id res chain seq x y z
N MET A 1 -15.44 -10.91 -6.29
CA MET A 1 -15.00 -9.59 -6.71
C MET A 1 -16.26 -8.89 -7.10
N ARG A 2 -16.54 -7.71 -6.54
CA ARG A 2 -17.68 -6.89 -6.95
C ARG A 2 -17.25 -5.99 -8.09
N THR A 3 -18.10 -5.88 -9.12
CA THR A 3 -17.87 -4.96 -10.23
C THR A 3 -19.12 -4.12 -10.47
N GLU A 4 -18.93 -2.85 -10.81
CA GLU A 4 -20.02 -1.93 -11.13
C GLU A 4 -19.63 -1.07 -12.34
N ARG A 5 -20.53 -0.98 -13.32
CA ARG A 5 -20.26 -0.25 -14.56
C ARG A 5 -20.53 1.24 -14.36
N ASN A 6 -19.55 2.06 -14.70
CA ASN A 6 -19.63 3.51 -14.67
C ASN A 6 -20.39 4.06 -15.89
N ARG A 7 -20.84 5.32 -15.79
CA ARG A 7 -21.58 6.01 -16.85
C ARG A 7 -20.76 6.19 -18.15
N ASP A 8 -19.45 6.29 -18.04
CA ASP A 8 -18.51 6.38 -19.15
C ASP A 8 -18.17 5.03 -19.79
N GLY A 9 -18.75 3.94 -19.27
CA GLY A 9 -18.51 2.58 -19.75
C GLY A 9 -17.32 1.87 -19.08
N SER A 10 -16.56 2.54 -18.21
CA SER A 10 -15.53 1.91 -17.39
C SER A 10 -16.13 1.09 -16.23
N TRP A 11 -15.29 0.45 -15.43
CA TRP A 11 -15.72 -0.39 -14.31
C TRP A 11 -15.01 0.01 -13.03
N ASN A 12 -15.79 0.14 -11.96
CA ASN A 12 -15.26 0.05 -10.61
C ASN A 12 -15.17 -1.42 -10.22
N VAL A 13 -14.06 -1.79 -9.60
CA VAL A 13 -13.75 -3.16 -9.20
C VAL A 13 -13.33 -3.14 -7.74
N TRP A 14 -13.94 -4.03 -6.93
CA TRP A 14 -13.61 -4.20 -5.53
C TRP A 14 -13.36 -5.67 -5.22
N LEU A 15 -12.31 -5.91 -4.44
CA LEU A 15 -11.97 -7.22 -3.89
C LEU A 15 -12.58 -7.35 -2.50
N SER A 16 -13.08 -8.54 -2.16
CA SER A 16 -13.27 -8.89 -0.75
C SER A 16 -11.92 -9.08 -0.06
N ARG A 17 -11.92 -9.17 1.26
CA ARG A 17 -10.69 -9.38 2.02
C ARG A 17 -10.07 -10.75 1.72
N GLU A 18 -10.92 -11.77 1.57
CA GLU A 18 -10.52 -13.14 1.22
C GLU A 18 -9.91 -13.19 -0.18
N GLU A 19 -10.47 -12.45 -1.13
CA GLU A 19 -9.96 -12.38 -2.49
C GLU A 19 -8.61 -11.66 -2.55
N TYR A 20 -8.46 -10.57 -1.80
CA TYR A 20 -7.18 -9.91 -1.64
C TYR A 20 -6.13 -10.85 -1.04
N GLN A 21 -6.46 -11.63 0.00
CA GLN A 21 -5.53 -12.56 0.64
C GLN A 21 -4.97 -13.64 -0.30
N ALA A 22 -5.67 -13.96 -1.39
CA ALA A 22 -5.19 -14.89 -2.40
C ALA A 22 -4.08 -14.30 -3.28
N ILE A 23 -4.03 -12.97 -3.46
CA ILE A 23 -3.13 -12.30 -4.40
C ILE A 23 -1.66 -12.38 -3.94
N PRO A 24 -1.27 -11.98 -2.71
CA PRO A 24 0.12 -12.10 -2.28
C PRO A 24 0.65 -13.54 -2.35
N ARG A 25 -0.20 -14.53 -2.03
CA ARG A 25 0.15 -15.96 -2.03
C ARG A 25 0.39 -16.53 -3.43
N ALA A 26 -0.12 -15.86 -4.46
CA ALA A 26 0.07 -16.23 -5.85
C ALA A 26 1.27 -15.49 -6.49
N ALA A 27 2.03 -14.71 -5.72
CA ALA A 27 3.19 -13.99 -6.22
C ALA A 27 4.31 -14.97 -6.60
N ASP A 28 4.98 -14.69 -7.72
CA ASP A 28 6.07 -15.53 -8.24
C ASP A 28 7.37 -15.41 -7.42
N SER A 29 7.47 -14.41 -6.54
CA SER A 29 8.62 -14.19 -5.67
C SER A 29 8.21 -13.60 -4.32
N PHE A 30 9.10 -13.75 -3.33
CA PHE A 30 8.90 -13.19 -2.01
C PHE A 30 8.90 -11.65 -2.03
N GLU A 31 9.74 -11.05 -2.88
CA GLU A 31 9.80 -9.61 -3.08
C GLU A 31 8.48 -9.08 -3.66
N HIS A 32 7.87 -9.80 -4.62
CA HIS A 32 6.56 -9.43 -5.15
C HIS A 32 5.45 -9.60 -4.11
N GLU A 33 5.50 -10.65 -3.29
CA GLU A 33 4.56 -10.82 -2.18
C GLU A 33 4.64 -9.62 -1.22
N ILE A 34 5.85 -9.23 -0.81
CA ILE A 34 6.07 -8.07 0.07
C ILE A 34 5.52 -6.80 -0.58
N ALA A 35 5.83 -6.54 -1.85
CA ALA A 35 5.35 -5.35 -2.55
C ALA A 35 3.83 -5.28 -2.61
N ILE A 36 3.16 -6.40 -2.93
CA ILE A 36 1.69 -6.48 -2.95
C ILE A 36 1.11 -6.17 -1.57
N ARG A 37 1.72 -6.70 -0.49
CA ARG A 37 1.26 -6.45 0.88
C ARG A 37 1.49 -5.02 1.32
N LEU A 38 2.64 -4.42 1.00
CA LEU A 38 2.89 -3.00 1.28
C LEU A 38 1.87 -2.09 0.58
N MET A 39 1.53 -2.39 -0.67
CA MET A 39 0.49 -1.64 -1.40
C MET A 39 -0.92 -1.87 -0.84
N GLY A 40 -1.29 -3.12 -0.59
CA GLY A 40 -2.65 -3.48 -0.20
C GLY A 40 -2.97 -3.28 1.28
N ASP A 41 -2.01 -3.58 2.17
CA ASP A 41 -2.17 -3.46 3.62
C ASP A 41 -1.87 -2.03 4.09
N CYS A 42 -0.87 -1.36 3.50
CA CYS A 42 -0.40 -0.03 3.92
C CYS A 42 -0.76 1.10 2.94
N GLY A 43 -1.43 0.81 1.83
CA GLY A 43 -1.86 1.83 0.86
C GLY A 43 -0.71 2.52 0.12
N LEU A 44 0.46 1.88 0.06
CA LEU A 44 1.59 2.39 -0.71
C LEU A 44 1.33 2.28 -2.22
N ARG A 45 2.15 2.99 -2.99
CA ARG A 45 2.10 2.98 -4.46
C ARG A 45 3.40 2.35 -4.97
N VAL A 46 3.33 1.71 -6.13
CA VAL A 46 4.47 1.15 -6.87
C VAL A 46 5.73 2.02 -6.85
N SER A 47 5.61 3.35 -6.98
CA SER A 47 6.77 4.24 -7.01
C SER A 47 7.41 4.48 -5.63
N LYS A 48 6.76 4.12 -4.52
CA LYS A 48 7.24 4.26 -3.14
C LYS A 48 7.68 2.94 -2.52
N ASP A 49 7.22 1.80 -3.04
CA ASP A 49 7.58 0.48 -2.49
C ASP A 49 9.10 0.22 -2.59
N LEU A 50 9.78 0.85 -3.54
CA LEU A 50 11.23 0.74 -3.72
C LEU A 50 12.06 1.49 -2.68
N ASP A 51 11.46 2.45 -1.95
CA ASP A 51 12.14 3.26 -0.93
C ASP A 51 11.86 2.75 0.50
N VAL A 52 11.20 1.60 0.64
CA VAL A 52 10.91 0.99 1.94
C VAL A 52 12.14 0.25 2.46
N GLU A 53 12.58 0.59 3.67
CA GLU A 53 13.70 -0.05 4.34
C GLU A 53 13.28 -0.54 5.73
N PRO A 54 13.93 -1.58 6.30
CA PRO A 54 13.61 -2.07 7.64
C PRO A 54 13.66 -0.99 8.74
N ARG A 55 14.50 0.04 8.59
CA ARG A 55 14.60 1.16 9.53
C ARG A 55 13.35 2.05 9.60
N HIS A 56 12.44 1.93 8.63
CA HIS A 56 11.17 2.65 8.60
C HIS A 56 10.10 2.00 9.46
N ILE A 57 10.37 0.82 10.04
CA ILE A 57 9.41 0.06 10.83
C ILE A 57 9.70 0.26 12.32
N SER A 58 8.68 0.66 13.07
CA SER A 58 8.76 0.81 14.53
C SER A 58 7.68 -0.03 15.22
N ARG A 59 7.90 -0.40 16.50
CA ARG A 59 6.88 -1.07 17.31
C ARG A 59 5.98 0.02 17.93
N MET A 60 4.67 -0.12 17.75
CA MET A 60 3.71 0.79 18.37
C MET A 60 3.75 0.68 19.90
N THR A 61 3.28 1.73 20.58
CA THR A 61 3.24 1.83 22.06
C THR A 61 2.41 0.73 22.72
N ASP A 62 1.46 0.13 21.98
CA ASP A 62 0.64 -0.97 22.46
C ASP A 62 1.39 -2.32 22.53
N GLY A 63 2.63 -2.35 22.03
CA GLY A 63 3.48 -3.52 22.08
C GLY A 63 2.91 -4.72 21.32
N ARG A 64 2.01 -4.54 20.35
CA ARG A 64 1.45 -5.62 19.52
C ARG A 64 1.53 -5.31 18.03
N HIS A 65 1.34 -4.05 17.68
CA HIS A 65 1.33 -3.60 16.30
C HIS A 65 2.68 -2.98 15.91
N TYR A 66 2.88 -2.89 14.61
CA TYR A 66 4.00 -2.20 13.99
C TYR A 66 3.45 -1.05 13.15
N GLU A 67 4.24 0.00 13.05
CA GLU A 67 3.96 1.18 12.24
C GLU A 67 5.04 1.32 11.18
N LEU A 68 4.63 1.69 9.97
CA LEU A 68 5.54 1.97 8.86
C LEU A 68 5.55 3.48 8.59
N GLU A 69 6.68 4.13 8.84
CA GLU A 69 6.86 5.57 8.60
C GLU A 69 7.71 5.83 7.36
N ILE A 70 7.12 6.44 6.32
CA ILE A 70 7.84 6.83 5.09
C ILE A 70 7.93 8.35 5.00
N VAL A 71 9.14 8.86 5.21
CA VAL A 71 9.44 10.30 5.33
C VAL A 71 9.50 11.00 3.97
N ALA A 72 9.84 10.29 2.88
CA ALA A 72 9.93 10.84 1.53
C ALA A 72 8.79 10.33 0.67
N GLY A 73 7.88 11.20 0.23
CA GLY A 73 6.74 10.71 -0.52
C GLY A 73 6.02 11.76 -1.31
N LYS A 74 6.11 11.71 -2.66
CA LYS A 74 5.51 12.68 -3.58
C LYS A 74 4.19 13.25 -3.08
N ASP A 75 4.19 14.57 -2.93
CA ASP A 75 3.05 15.31 -2.43
C ASP A 75 1.95 15.26 -3.48
N THR A 76 0.77 14.81 -3.04
CA THR A 76 -0.41 14.73 -3.89
C THR A 76 -1.29 15.97 -3.79
N THR A 77 -0.99 16.90 -2.88
CA THR A 77 -1.65 18.21 -2.81
C THR A 77 -0.95 19.25 -3.67
N GLY A 78 0.36 19.12 -3.88
CA GLY A 78 1.19 20.06 -4.64
C GLY A 78 1.68 21.26 -3.81
N GLU A 79 1.55 21.18 -2.49
CA GLU A 79 1.95 22.19 -1.50
C GLU A 79 3.38 21.99 -0.98
N HIS A 80 3.97 20.79 -1.16
CA HIS A 80 5.28 20.42 -0.62
C HIS A 80 6.22 19.86 -1.69
N VAL A 81 7.39 20.49 -1.81
CA VAL A 81 8.42 20.15 -2.83
C VAL A 81 8.98 18.74 -2.61
N ASP A 82 9.07 18.26 -1.37
CA ASP A 82 9.70 16.98 -1.01
C ASP A 82 8.70 15.86 -0.68
N GLY A 83 7.40 16.15 -0.70
CA GLY A 83 6.38 15.16 -0.39
C GLY A 83 5.51 15.43 0.81
N LYS A 84 4.50 14.57 1.00
CA LYS A 84 3.62 14.52 2.17
C LYS A 84 3.87 13.22 2.94
N GLN A 85 4.24 13.37 4.22
CA GLN A 85 4.43 12.27 5.17
C GLN A 85 3.15 11.43 5.29
N ARG A 86 3.30 10.10 5.37
CA ARG A 86 2.19 9.18 5.64
C ARG A 86 2.59 8.22 6.75
N GLU A 87 1.66 8.01 7.67
CA GLU A 87 1.72 7.13 8.83
C GLU A 87 0.61 6.09 8.64
N THR A 88 0.93 4.80 8.71
CA THR A 88 -0.01 3.70 8.45
C THR A 88 0.34 2.45 9.28
#